data_AF-A0A8R7TEB6-F1
#
_entry.id   AF-A0A8R7TEB6-F1
#
_cell.length_a   1.000
_cell.length_b   1.000
_cell.length_c   1.000
_cell.angle_alpha   90.00
_cell.angle_beta   90.00
_cell.angle_gamma   90.00
#
_symmetry.space_group_name_H-M   'P 1'
#
loop_
_entity.id
_entity.type
_entity.pdbx_description
1 polymer ?
#
loop_
_entity_poly.entity_id
_entity_poly.type
_entity_poly.pdbx_seq_one_letter_code
_entity_poly.pdbx_strand_id
1 'polypeptide(L)'
;EDRDEGDDISDLLRDLAAGLDKGGDLEHDCGLDQDDSFLESLHKLEADSRQELYPGCKNFSKLRFLVRLLHTKLLGGWSDRSFDLLLDLLKDAYPQSAIPQNSNEAKKLVKGLKLGYVNIHACENDCILFWKNNANANSCPECKASRWKSERKSA
;
A
#
# COMPACT_ATOMS: atom_id res chain seq x y z
N GLU A 1 23.80 -20.52 -2.80
CA GLU A 1 23.86 -19.32 -1.94
C GLU A 1 22.54 -18.61 -2.10
N ASP A 2 21.56 -19.07 -1.33
CA ASP A 2 20.20 -18.54 -1.31
C ASP A 2 20.27 -17.21 -0.58
N ARG A 3 20.38 -16.12 -1.35
CA ARG A 3 20.22 -14.77 -0.80
C ARG A 3 18.78 -14.64 -0.36
N ASP A 4 18.63 -14.21 0.87
CA ASP A 4 17.39 -13.93 1.57
C ASP A 4 16.62 -12.79 0.86
N GLU A 5 15.91 -13.12 -0.23
CA GLU A 5 15.20 -12.13 -1.06
C GLU A 5 13.82 -11.74 -0.48
N GLY A 6 13.38 -12.40 0.60
CA GLY A 6 12.11 -12.12 1.28
C GLY A 6 12.14 -10.83 2.12
N ASP A 7 13.31 -10.50 2.67
CA ASP A 7 13.51 -9.33 3.52
C ASP A 7 13.49 -8.02 2.70
N ASP A 8 14.08 -8.00 1.51
CA ASP A 8 14.10 -6.83 0.61
C ASP A 8 12.70 -6.38 0.19
N ILE A 9 11.80 -7.31 -0.14
CA ILE A 9 10.44 -6.98 -0.60
C ILE A 9 9.62 -6.39 0.56
N SER A 10 9.81 -6.92 1.77
CA SER A 10 9.11 -6.45 2.97
C SER A 10 9.44 -4.99 3.30
N ASP A 11 10.71 -4.59 3.13
CA ASP A 11 11.14 -3.20 3.31
C ASP A 11 10.59 -2.28 2.21
N LEU A 12 10.62 -2.70 0.95
CA LEU A 12 10.03 -1.95 -0.17
C LEU A 12 8.53 -1.70 0.04
N LEU A 13 7.81 -2.69 0.58
CA LEU A 13 6.39 -2.55 0.88
C LEU A 13 6.12 -1.60 2.04
N ARG A 14 7.00 -1.56 3.04
CA ARG A 14 6.93 -0.60 4.15
C ARG A 14 7.07 0.84 3.65
N ASP A 15 8.04 1.07 2.77
CA ASP A 15 8.25 2.38 2.13
C ASP A 15 7.04 2.79 1.30
N LEU A 16 6.45 1.86 0.54
CA LEU A 16 5.25 2.10 -0.25
C LEU A 16 4.03 2.40 0.63
N ALA A 17 3.84 1.69 1.73
CA ALA A 17 2.76 1.97 2.68
C ALA A 17 2.87 3.41 3.24
N ALA A 18 4.07 3.83 3.63
CA ALA A 18 4.30 5.19 4.12
C ALA A 18 4.14 6.28 3.03
N GLY A 19 4.45 5.95 1.76
CA GLY A 19 4.35 6.87 0.64
C GLY A 19 2.93 7.06 0.10
N LEU A 20 2.11 6.01 0.10
CA LEU A 20 0.74 6.05 -0.42
C LEU A 20 -0.27 6.76 0.48
N ASP A 21 0.06 6.97 1.77
CA ASP A 21 -0.77 7.72 2.72
C ASP A 21 -0.57 9.25 2.64
N LYS A 22 0.48 9.75 1.97
CA LYS A 22 0.80 11.19 1.91
C LYS A 22 0.08 11.97 0.80
N GLY A 23 -0.73 11.30 -0.04
CA GLY A 23 -1.57 11.93 -1.05
C GLY A 23 -3.03 11.96 -0.58
N GLY A 24 -3.47 13.09 -0.04
CA GLY A 24 -4.80 13.29 0.54
C GLY A 24 -5.97 13.28 -0.45
N ASP A 25 -6.18 12.17 -1.16
CA ASP A 25 -7.32 11.96 -2.07
C ASP A 25 -8.01 10.61 -1.81
N LEU A 26 -8.14 10.19 -0.55
CA LEU A 26 -9.03 9.07 -0.22
C LEU A 26 -9.92 9.42 0.97
N GLU A 27 -11.20 9.44 0.66
CA GLU A 27 -12.29 9.47 1.60
C GLU A 27 -12.04 8.47 2.74
N HIS A 28 -12.41 8.95 3.92
CA HIS A 28 -12.48 8.23 5.16
C HIS A 28 -13.50 7.10 5.02
N ASP A 29 -13.07 5.92 4.60
CA ASP A 29 -13.84 4.71 4.85
C ASP A 29 -13.29 4.02 6.10
N CYS A 30 -13.80 4.51 7.23
CA CYS A 30 -13.68 3.91 8.53
C CYS A 30 -14.58 2.67 8.60
N GLY A 31 -14.10 1.55 8.06
CA GLY A 31 -14.72 0.25 8.21
C GLY A 31 -13.67 -0.83 8.20
N LEU A 32 -13.41 -1.45 9.35
CA LEU A 32 -12.94 -2.83 9.39
C LEU A 32 -14.14 -3.73 9.08
N ASP A 33 -14.67 -3.63 7.86
CA ASP A 33 -15.41 -4.76 7.33
C ASP A 33 -14.37 -5.75 6.85
N GLN A 34 -14.36 -6.91 7.48
CA GLN A 34 -13.73 -8.12 6.95
C GLN A 34 -14.48 -8.45 5.65
N ASP A 35 -14.12 -7.74 4.60
CA ASP A 35 -14.74 -7.81 3.29
C ASP A 35 -14.08 -8.95 2.50
N ASP A 36 -14.89 -9.78 1.82
CA ASP A 36 -14.43 -10.86 0.93
C ASP A 36 -13.39 -10.34 -0.09
N SER A 37 -13.47 -9.05 -0.42
CA SER A 37 -12.50 -8.27 -1.21
C SER A 37 -11.04 -8.35 -0.72
N PHE A 38 -10.80 -8.39 0.60
CA PHE A 38 -9.45 -8.54 1.15
C PHE A 38 -8.90 -9.96 0.96
N LEU A 39 -9.73 -10.98 1.19
CA LEU A 39 -9.34 -12.38 0.95
C LEU A 39 -9.06 -12.63 -0.54
N GLU A 40 -9.89 -12.10 -1.43
CA GLU A 40 -9.66 -12.17 -2.88
C GLU A 40 -8.36 -11.46 -3.28
N SER A 41 -8.09 -10.29 -2.70
CA SER A 41 -6.84 -9.55 -2.93
C SER A 41 -5.60 -10.33 -2.46
N LEU A 42 -5.70 -11.02 -1.32
CA LEU A 42 -4.63 -11.84 -0.76
C LEU A 42 -4.40 -13.13 -1.57
N HIS A 43 -5.46 -13.79 -2.03
CA HIS A 43 -5.33 -14.96 -2.90
C HIS A 43 -4.76 -14.61 -4.28
N LYS A 44 -5.21 -13.50 -4.87
CA LYS A 44 -4.65 -12.99 -6.13
C LYS A 44 -3.17 -12.65 -5.97
N LEU A 45 -2.82 -12.02 -4.85
CA LEU A 45 -1.44 -11.73 -4.50
C LEU A 45 -0.59 -13.01 -4.39
N GLU A 46 -1.07 -14.02 -3.66
CA GLU A 46 -0.35 -15.28 -3.50
C GLU A 46 -0.07 -15.92 -4.85
N ALA A 47 -1.06 -15.90 -5.76
CA ALA A 47 -0.90 -16.37 -7.14
C ALA A 47 0.14 -15.54 -7.91
N ASP A 48 0.07 -14.21 -7.86
CA ASP A 48 0.99 -13.30 -8.55
C ASP A 48 2.43 -13.35 -7.98
N SER A 49 2.59 -13.72 -6.71
CA SER A 49 3.90 -13.89 -6.06
C SER A 49 4.68 -15.08 -6.64
N ARG A 50 3.96 -16.15 -7.01
CA ARG A 50 4.52 -17.41 -7.55
C ARG A 50 4.68 -17.38 -9.06
N GLN A 51 4.02 -16.45 -9.74
CA GLN A 51 4.05 -16.38 -11.18
C GLN A 51 5.23 -15.54 -11.68
N GLU A 52 6.00 -16.10 -12.61
CA GLU A 52 7.04 -15.38 -13.34
C GLU A 52 6.45 -14.16 -14.08
N LEU A 53 7.24 -13.10 -14.22
CA LEU A 53 6.79 -11.89 -14.95
C LEU A 53 6.39 -12.20 -16.39
N TYR A 54 7.16 -13.06 -17.05
CA TYR A 54 6.89 -13.68 -18.35
C TYR A 54 7.59 -15.05 -18.38
N PRO A 55 7.20 -15.98 -19.26
CA PRO A 55 7.77 -17.33 -19.29
C PRO A 55 9.30 -17.34 -19.42
N GLY A 56 9.98 -17.98 -18.48
CA GLY A 56 11.44 -18.08 -18.41
C GLY A 56 12.10 -16.97 -17.58
N CYS A 57 11.33 -16.05 -17.00
CA CYS A 57 11.86 -14.97 -16.18
C CYS A 57 12.15 -15.43 -14.73
N LYS A 58 13.34 -15.99 -14.51
CA LYS A 58 13.74 -16.52 -13.19
C LYS A 58 14.06 -15.44 -12.14
N ASN A 59 14.38 -14.22 -12.58
CA ASN A 59 14.84 -13.16 -11.69
C ASN A 59 13.68 -12.34 -11.10
N PHE A 60 12.51 -12.34 -11.74
CA PHE A 60 11.37 -11.53 -11.34
C PHE A 60 10.07 -12.33 -11.40
N SER A 61 9.42 -12.47 -10.25
CA SER A 61 7.97 -12.70 -10.21
C SER A 61 7.22 -11.42 -10.56
N LYS A 62 5.95 -11.55 -10.93
CA LYS A 62 5.07 -10.41 -11.20
C LYS A 62 5.03 -9.45 -10.01
N LEU A 63 4.77 -9.98 -8.82
CA LEU A 63 4.71 -9.17 -7.60
C LEU A 63 6.01 -8.41 -7.36
N ARG A 64 7.16 -9.10 -7.42
CA ARG A 64 8.47 -8.48 -7.18
C ARG A 64 8.73 -7.35 -8.15
N PHE A 65 8.40 -7.54 -9.41
CA PHE A 65 8.54 -6.52 -10.44
C PHE A 65 7.68 -5.29 -10.12
N LEU A 66 6.41 -5.48 -9.78
CA LEU A 66 5.47 -4.38 -9.49
C LEU A 66 5.83 -3.59 -8.24
N VAL A 67 6.23 -4.27 -7.16
CA VAL A 67 6.66 -3.61 -5.91
C VAL A 67 7.88 -2.74 -6.17
N ARG A 68 8.90 -3.26 -6.87
CA ARG A 68 10.11 -2.49 -7.22
C ARG A 68 9.80 -1.33 -8.16
N LEU A 69 8.88 -1.51 -9.11
CA LEU A 69 8.48 -0.47 -10.05
C LEU A 69 7.77 0.69 -9.34
N LEU A 70 6.83 0.39 -8.44
CA LEU A 70 6.15 1.41 -7.64
C LEU A 70 7.09 2.09 -6.64
N HIS A 71 8.04 1.36 -6.05
CA HIS A 71 9.05 1.94 -5.17
C HIS A 71 9.96 2.89 -5.94
N THR A 72 10.36 2.52 -7.16
CA THR A 72 11.13 3.39 -8.06
C THR A 72 10.35 4.67 -8.40
N LYS A 73 9.05 4.56 -8.69
CA LYS A 73 8.15 5.71 -8.89
C LYS A 73 8.15 6.63 -7.68
N LEU A 74 8.02 6.06 -6.47
CA LEU A 74 7.98 6.81 -5.22
C LEU A 74 9.31 7.55 -4.98
N LEU A 75 10.44 6.85 -5.03
CA LEU A 75 11.77 7.44 -4.82
C LEU A 75 12.14 8.45 -5.90
N GLY A 76 11.75 8.21 -7.15
CA GLY A 76 12.00 9.10 -8.27
C GLY A 76 11.06 10.31 -8.32
N GLY A 77 10.01 10.36 -7.49
CA GLY A 77 8.99 11.42 -7.53
C GLY A 77 8.20 11.46 -8.83
N TRP A 78 7.95 10.29 -9.44
CA TRP A 78 7.31 10.23 -10.76
C TRP A 78 5.81 10.52 -10.68
N SER A 79 5.34 11.41 -11.54
CA SER A 79 3.91 11.67 -11.72
C SER A 79 3.16 10.40 -12.15
N ASP A 80 1.86 10.35 -11.90
CA ASP A 80 1.03 9.23 -12.39
C ASP A 80 1.05 9.16 -13.93
N ARG A 81 1.01 10.30 -14.62
CA ARG A 81 1.06 10.33 -16.08
C ARG A 81 2.37 9.79 -16.66
N SER A 82 3.52 10.17 -16.11
CA SER A 82 4.81 9.65 -16.57
C SER A 82 4.97 8.16 -16.28
N PHE A 83 4.38 7.69 -15.18
CA PHE A 83 4.37 6.28 -14.83
C PHE A 83 3.47 5.46 -15.75
N ASP A 84 2.28 5.97 -16.10
CA ASP A 84 1.36 5.31 -17.03
C ASP A 84 2.00 5.13 -18.42
N LEU A 85 2.71 6.16 -18.92
CA LEU A 85 3.47 6.07 -20.17
C LEU A 85 4.56 4.98 -20.11
N LEU A 86 5.23 4.81 -18.97
CA LEU A 86 6.18 3.71 -18.80
C LEU A 86 5.46 2.36 -18.82
N LEU A 87 4.33 2.23 -18.12
CA LEU A 87 3.56 0.98 -18.07
C LEU A 87 3.11 0.56 -19.47
N ASP A 88 2.66 1.50 -20.30
CA ASP A 88 2.27 1.22 -21.67
C ASP A 88 3.45 0.72 -22.51
N LEU A 89 4.60 1.38 -22.41
CA LEU A 89 5.81 0.92 -23.09
C LEU A 89 6.25 -0.48 -22.63
N LEU A 90 6.13 -0.77 -21.34
CA LEU A 90 6.47 -2.09 -20.80
C LEU A 90 5.49 -3.18 -21.26
N LYS A 91 4.20 -2.88 -21.40
CA LYS A 91 3.24 -3.83 -21.98
C LYS A 91 3.57 -4.13 -23.44
N ASP A 92 3.93 -3.12 -24.21
CA ASP A 92 4.32 -3.31 -25.62
C ASP A 92 5.59 -4.15 -25.73
N ALA A 93 6.56 -3.95 -24.84
CA ALA A 93 7.79 -4.74 -24.79
C ALA A 93 7.56 -6.17 -24.26
N TYR A 94 6.62 -6.35 -23.33
CA TYR A 94 6.34 -7.61 -22.65
C TYR A 94 4.84 -7.95 -22.70
N PRO A 95 4.26 -8.26 -23.87
CA PRO A 95 2.81 -8.43 -24.03
C PRO A 95 2.25 -9.67 -23.30
N GLN A 96 3.11 -10.62 -22.92
CA GLN A 96 2.74 -11.80 -22.13
C GLN A 96 2.80 -11.55 -20.62
N SER A 97 3.22 -10.36 -20.18
CA SER A 97 3.31 -10.00 -18.78
C SER A 97 1.99 -9.41 -18.27
N ALA A 98 1.61 -9.73 -17.04
CA ALA A 98 0.41 -9.17 -16.41
C ALA A 98 0.72 -7.82 -15.73
N ILE A 99 1.33 -6.90 -16.48
CA ILE A 99 1.62 -5.55 -16.00
C ILE A 99 0.30 -4.76 -15.89
N PRO A 100 0.08 -4.00 -14.79
CA PRO A 100 -1.12 -3.20 -14.58
C PRO A 100 -1.36 -2.21 -15.71
N GLN A 101 -2.62 -1.87 -15.94
CA GLN A 101 -3.01 -0.91 -16.97
C GLN A 101 -2.48 0.49 -16.66
N ASN A 102 -2.47 0.88 -15.38
CA ASN A 102 -2.06 2.21 -14.95
C ASN A 102 -1.58 2.23 -13.48
N SER A 103 -1.08 3.39 -13.06
CA SER A 103 -0.60 3.69 -11.71
C SER A 103 -1.64 3.35 -10.64
N ASN A 104 -2.92 3.65 -10.88
CA ASN A 104 -3.98 3.40 -9.90
C ASN A 104 -4.24 1.91 -9.71
N GLU A 105 -4.25 1.12 -10.78
CA GLU A 105 -4.36 -0.34 -10.67
C GLU A 105 -3.14 -0.95 -9.96
N ALA A 106 -1.93 -0.48 -10.28
CA ALA A 106 -0.72 -0.89 -9.59
C ALA A 106 -0.79 -0.57 -8.08
N LYS A 107 -1.22 0.65 -7.71
CA LYS A 107 -1.44 1.07 -6.32
C LYS A 107 -2.52 0.21 -5.64
N LYS A 108 -3.61 -0.14 -6.34
CA LYS A 108 -4.68 -1.00 -5.80
C LYS A 108 -4.16 -2.40 -5.48
N LEU A 109 -3.36 -3.00 -6.37
CA LEU A 109 -2.73 -4.30 -6.11
C LEU A 109 -1.84 -4.24 -4.87
N VAL A 110 -1.01 -3.20 -4.75
CA VAL A 110 -0.16 -3.00 -3.56
C VAL A 110 -0.96 -2.68 -2.30
N LYS A 111 -2.07 -1.95 -2.41
CA LYS A 111 -2.98 -1.70 -1.29
C LYS A 111 -3.70 -2.97 -0.85
N GLY A 112 -4.09 -3.84 -1.79
CA GLY A 112 -4.66 -5.16 -1.51
C GLY A 112 -3.71 -6.07 -0.73
N LEU A 113 -2.40 -5.76 -0.75
CA LEU A 113 -1.41 -6.44 0.09
C LEU A 113 -1.59 -6.18 1.58
N LYS A 114 -2.45 -5.21 2.00
CA LYS A 114 -2.56 -4.63 3.37
C LYS A 114 -1.82 -5.53 4.35
N LEU A 115 -0.54 -5.23 4.56
CA LEU A 115 0.38 -6.10 5.27
C LEU A 115 0.03 -6.09 6.77
N GLY A 116 -1.08 -6.69 7.16
CA GLY A 116 -1.53 -6.83 8.55
C GLY A 116 -1.34 -5.59 9.43
N TYR A 117 -1.35 -4.37 8.87
CA TYR A 117 -0.97 -3.20 9.63
C TYR A 117 -2.12 -2.79 10.53
N VAL A 118 -1.83 -2.71 11.82
CA VAL A 118 -2.75 -2.15 12.79
C VAL A 118 -2.59 -0.64 12.74
N ASN A 119 -3.62 0.05 12.21
CA ASN A 119 -3.67 1.50 12.27
C ASN A 119 -3.80 1.95 13.73
N ILE A 120 -2.86 2.77 14.19
CA ILE A 120 -2.87 3.36 15.52
C ILE A 120 -3.33 4.80 15.37
N HIS A 121 -4.38 5.19 16.11
CA HIS A 121 -4.84 6.57 16.07
C HIS A 121 -3.79 7.50 16.70
N ALA A 122 -3.55 8.64 16.07
CA ALA A 122 -2.77 9.73 16.62
C ALA A 122 -3.70 10.79 17.24
N CYS A 123 -3.21 11.46 18.28
CA CYS A 123 -3.82 12.70 18.76
C CYS A 123 -3.76 13.76 17.64
N GLU A 124 -4.82 14.55 17.47
CA GLU A 124 -4.87 15.60 16.44
C GLU A 124 -3.77 16.68 16.62
N ASN A 125 -3.35 16.91 17.86
CA ASN A 125 -2.22 17.79 18.19
C ASN A 125 -0.87 17.05 18.28
N ASP A 126 -0.76 15.84 17.71
CA ASP A 126 0.45 15.00 17.67
C ASP A 126 1.12 14.71 19.03
N CYS A 127 0.41 14.86 20.15
CA CYS A 127 1.00 14.70 21.47
C CYS A 127 1.32 13.23 21.81
N ILE A 128 0.45 12.31 21.39
CA ILE A 128 0.58 10.87 21.64
C ILE A 128 0.00 10.05 20.48
N LEU A 129 0.42 8.78 20.44
CA LEU A 129 -0.32 7.71 19.77
C LEU A 129 -1.20 6.98 20.79
N PHE A 130 -2.43 6.67 20.41
CA PHE A 130 -3.36 5.86 21.22
C PHE A 130 -2.98 4.38 21.13
N TRP A 131 -1.82 4.05 21.72
CA TRP A 131 -1.21 2.73 21.70
C TRP A 131 -0.73 2.29 23.09
N LYS A 132 -0.57 0.98 23.29
CA LYS A 132 -0.18 0.33 24.55
C LYS A 132 -0.99 0.88 25.74
N ASN A 133 -0.35 1.63 26.63
CA ASN A 133 -0.96 2.18 27.84
C ASN A 133 -2.11 3.16 27.54
N ASN A 134 -2.11 3.80 26.37
CA ASN A 134 -3.14 4.74 25.94
C ASN A 134 -4.14 4.12 24.94
N ALA A 135 -4.07 2.80 24.70
CA ALA A 135 -4.89 2.14 23.67
C ALA A 135 -6.41 2.26 23.91
N ASN A 136 -6.83 2.33 25.18
CA ASN A 136 -8.24 2.44 25.57
C ASN A 136 -8.64 3.89 25.93
N ALA A 137 -7.74 4.87 25.77
CA ALA A 137 -8.05 6.25 26.08
C ALA A 137 -8.95 6.86 24.99
N ASN A 138 -9.98 7.60 25.42
CA ASN A 138 -10.88 8.34 24.54
C ASN A 138 -10.46 9.81 24.35
N SER A 139 -9.47 10.27 25.11
CA SER A 139 -8.91 11.61 25.02
C SER A 139 -7.41 11.60 25.29
N CYS A 140 -6.71 12.56 24.71
CA CYS A 140 -5.29 12.76 24.93
C CYS A 140 -5.02 13.22 26.38
N PRO A 141 -4.12 12.57 27.13
CA PRO A 141 -3.79 12.98 28.49
C PRO A 141 -3.09 14.35 28.56
N GLU A 142 -2.39 14.75 27.49
CA GLU A 142 -1.64 16.01 27.42
C GLU A 142 -2.53 17.21 27.05
N CYS A 143 -3.24 17.12 25.92
CA CYS A 143 -4.00 18.26 25.38
C CYS A 143 -5.51 18.12 25.54
N LYS A 144 -6.00 17.01 26.13
CA LYS A 144 -7.42 16.69 26.32
C LYS A 144 -8.25 16.59 25.05
N ALA A 145 -7.62 16.66 23.87
CA ALA A 145 -8.30 16.45 22.59
C ALA A 145 -8.95 15.06 22.54
N SER A 146 -10.14 14.97 21.96
CA SER A 146 -10.85 13.71 21.74
C SER A 146 -10.06 12.83 20.77
N ARG A 147 -10.04 11.52 21.02
CA ARG A 147 -9.56 10.52 20.05
C ARG A 147 -10.42 10.50 18.79
N TRP A 148 -11.71 10.75 18.95
CA TRP A 148 -12.71 10.70 17.88
C TRP A 148 -12.99 12.11 17.36
N LYS A 149 -12.99 12.28 16.03
CA LYS A 149 -13.49 13.51 15.41
C LYS A 149 -15.00 13.56 15.58
N SER A 150 -15.53 14.65 16.12
CA SER A 150 -16.97 14.89 16.16
C SER A 150 -17.48 15.12 14.74
N GLU A 151 -18.57 14.45 14.35
CA GLU A 151 -19.31 14.82 13.14
C GLU A 151 -19.71 16.30 13.26
N ARG A 152 -19.20 17.14 12.35
CA ARG A 152 -19.74 18.49 12.21
C ARG A 152 -21.15 18.32 11.68
N LYS A 153 -22.16 18.60 12.50
CA LYS A 153 -23.49 18.90 11.98
C LYS A 153 -23.34 20.15 11.13
N SER A 154 -23.31 19.98 9.81
CA SER A 154 -23.46 21.09 8.88
C SER A 154 -24.79 21.77 9.20
N ALA A 155 -24.72 23.01 9.70
CA ALA A 155 -25.86 23.88 9.92
C ALA A 155 -26.22 24.62 8.63
#